data_AF-A0AA50KR62-F1
#
_entry.id   AF-A0AA50KR62-F1
#
_cell.length_a   1.000
_cell.length_b   1.000
_cell.length_c   1.000
_cell.angle_alpha   90.00
_cell.angle_beta   90.00
_cell.angle_gamma   90.00
#
_symmetry.space_group_name_H-M   'P 1'
#
loop_
_entity.id
_entity.type
_entity.pdbx_description
1 polymer ?
#
loop_
_entity_poly.entity_id
_entity_poly.type
_entity_poly.pdbx_seq_one_letter_code
_entity_poly.pdbx_strand_id
1 'polypeptide(L)' 'IYSSRKTICLITRNYLKSNWCSSEVHVASFRLFDEQKDVLVLVFLEDIPAYQLSPYHRMRKLVKKRTYLRWPKPG' A
#
# COMPACT_ATOMS: atom_id res chain seq x y z
N ILE A 1 3.76 -10.25 10.10
CA ILE A 1 2.80 -9.11 10.16
C ILE A 1 2.19 -8.98 11.56
N TYR A 2 1.64 -10.06 12.16
CA TYR A 2 0.83 -9.91 13.37
C TYR A 2 1.57 -9.38 14.62
N SER A 3 2.89 -9.58 14.70
CA SER A 3 3.78 -9.13 15.77
C SER A 3 4.46 -7.77 15.52
N SER A 4 4.21 -7.10 14.38
CA SER A 4 4.89 -5.86 14.01
C SER A 4 4.12 -4.62 14.50
N ARG A 5 4.81 -3.63 15.09
CA ARG A 5 4.20 -2.35 15.53
C ARG A 5 3.76 -1.46 14.37
N LYS A 6 4.45 -1.55 13.23
CA LYS A 6 4.15 -0.86 11.97
C LYS A 6 4.47 -1.83 10.82
N THR A 7 3.77 -1.68 9.71
CA THR A 7 3.91 -2.43 8.47
C THR A 7 4.17 -1.43 7.37
N ILE A 8 5.29 -1.57 6.67
CA ILE A 8 5.64 -0.73 5.52
C ILE A 8 5.40 -1.55 4.27
N CYS A 9 4.62 -1.01 3.33
CA CYS A 9 4.33 -1.65 2.07
C CYS A 9 5.04 -0.89 0.93
N LEU A 10 6.00 -1.56 0.29
CA LEU A 10 6.76 -1.02 -0.83
C LEU A 10 5.98 -1.28 -2.13
N ILE A 11 5.46 -0.21 -2.73
CA ILE A 11 4.65 -0.28 -3.95
C ILE A 11 5.53 -0.07 -5.17
N THR A 12 5.54 -1.08 -6.03
CA THR A 12 6.15 -1.10 -7.36
C THR A 12 5.13 -1.61 -8.40
N ARG A 13 5.36 -1.40 -9.69
CA ARG A 13 4.60 -1.99 -10.79
C ARG A 13 4.68 -3.52 -10.75
N ASN A 14 5.84 -4.08 -10.38
CA ASN A 14 5.98 -5.52 -10.21
C ASN A 14 5.15 -6.04 -9.02
N TYR A 15 5.14 -5.29 -7.91
CA TYR A 15 4.27 -5.59 -6.77
C TYR A 15 2.79 -5.67 -7.18
N LEU A 16 2.30 -4.69 -7.95
CA LEU A 16 0.91 -4.70 -8.45
C LEU A 16 0.60 -5.90 -9.36
N LYS A 17 1.55 -6.30 -10.21
CA LYS A 17 1.38 -7.44 -11.13
C LYS A 17 1.46 -8.81 -10.47
N SER A 18 2.03 -8.89 -9.26
CA SER A 18 2.23 -10.15 -8.56
C SER A 18 0.96 -10.63 -7.85
N ASN A 19 0.77 -11.96 -7.75
CA ASN A 19 -0.33 -12.58 -6.97
C ASN A 19 -0.34 -12.17 -5.48
N TRP A 20 0.70 -11.49 -4.99
CA TRP A 20 0.75 -10.91 -3.66
C TRP A 20 -0.23 -9.74 -3.46
N CYS A 21 -0.68 -9.09 -4.54
CA CYS A 21 -1.58 -7.95 -4.45
C CYS A 21 -3.00 -8.30 -3.96
N SER A 22 -3.42 -9.57 -4.07
CA SER A 22 -4.75 -10.00 -3.59
C SER A 22 -4.78 -10.36 -2.11
N SER A 23 -3.69 -10.91 -1.56
CA SER A 23 -3.66 -11.45 -0.19
C SER A 23 -3.04 -10.49 0.81
N GLU A 24 -1.92 -9.85 0.49
CA GLU A 24 -1.16 -9.04 1.45
C GLU A 24 -1.80 -7.67 1.66
N VAL A 25 -2.30 -7.06 0.58
CA VAL A 25 -3.18 -5.88 0.64
C VAL A 25 -4.44 -6.20 1.44
N HIS A 26 -4.96 -7.41 1.36
CA HIS A 26 -6.15 -7.82 2.13
C HIS A 26 -5.87 -7.83 3.63
N VAL A 27 -4.78 -8.50 4.04
CA VAL A 27 -4.39 -8.62 5.45
C VAL A 27 -3.98 -7.28 6.04
N ALA A 28 -3.19 -6.49 5.30
CA ALA A 28 -2.79 -5.15 5.73
C ALA A 28 -3.98 -4.18 5.77
N SER A 29 -4.90 -4.28 4.82
CA SER A 29 -6.15 -3.49 4.83
C SER A 29 -7.08 -3.92 5.97
N PHE A 30 -7.19 -5.21 6.28
CA PHE A 30 -8.03 -5.70 7.37
C PHE A 30 -7.56 -5.12 8.71
N ARG A 31 -6.26 -5.17 8.99
CA ARG A 31 -5.70 -4.56 10.21
C ARG A 31 -5.86 -3.04 10.30
N LEU A 32 -5.83 -2.36 9.16
CA LEU A 32 -5.93 -0.91 9.12
C LEU A 32 -7.38 -0.39 9.15
N PHE A 33 -8.29 -1.06 8.44
CA PHE A 33 -9.67 -0.62 8.27
C PHE A 33 -10.65 -1.29 9.24
N ASP A 34 -10.41 -2.56 9.61
CA ASP A 34 -11.29 -3.35 10.48
C ASP A 34 -10.83 -3.26 11.95
N GLU A 35 -9.52 -3.39 12.21
CA GLU A 35 -8.97 -3.26 13.57
C GLU A 35 -8.63 -1.80 13.98
N GLN A 36 -8.82 -0.81 13.10
CA GLN A 36 -8.43 0.62 13.30
C GLN A 36 -7.00 0.84 13.83
N LYS A 37 -6.09 -0.11 13.61
CA LYS A 37 -4.70 0.04 14.01
C LYS A 37 -3.97 0.83 12.94
N ASP A 38 -3.46 2.00 13.30
CA ASP A 38 -2.74 2.95 12.45
C ASP A 38 -1.33 2.44 12.07
N VAL A 39 -1.27 1.25 11.45
CA VAL A 39 -0.04 0.46 11.32
C VAL A 39 0.44 0.30 9.89
N LEU A 40 -0.19 0.91 8.88
CA LEU A 40 0.23 0.76 7.49
C LEU A 40 0.78 2.06 6.90
N VAL A 41 2.03 2.01 6.41
CA VAL A 41 2.65 3.09 5.65
C VAL A 41 2.92 2.58 4.23
N LEU A 42 2.38 3.25 3.22
CA LEU A 42 2.65 2.94 1.82
C LEU A 42 3.87 3.74 1.34
N VAL A 43 4.81 3.11 0.64
CA VAL A 43 5.97 3.76 0.04
C VAL A 43 6.02 3.44 -1.44
N PHE A 44 5.87 4.44 -2.29
CA PHE A 44 5.97 4.29 -3.75
C PHE A 44 7.42 4.43 -4.18
N LEU A 45 8.02 3.34 -4.65
CA LEU A 45 9.40 3.33 -5.17
C LEU A 45 9.49 3.84 -6.61
N GLU A 46 8.34 3.98 -7.28
CA GLU A 46 8.25 4.48 -8.64
C GLU A 46 6.94 5.25 -8.86
N ASP A 47 6.89 6.01 -9.96
CA ASP A 47 5.68 6.71 -10.35
C ASP A 47 4.65 5.71 -10.90
N ILE A 48 3.60 5.49 -10.12
CA ILE A 48 2.50 4.60 -10.47
C ILE A 48 1.26 5.44 -10.79
N PRO A 49 0.77 5.40 -12.04
CA PRO A 49 -0.44 6.10 -12.41
C PRO A 49 -1.66 5.63 -11.62
N ALA A 50 -2.55 6.56 -11.27
CA ALA A 50 -3.75 6.25 -10.48
C ALA A 50 -4.66 5.20 -11.14
N TYR A 51 -4.66 5.08 -12.47
CA TYR A 51 -5.46 4.08 -13.18
C TYR A 51 -4.98 2.65 -12.90
N GLN A 52 -3.68 2.44 -12.66
CA GLN A 52 -3.13 1.12 -12.28
C GLN A 52 -3.54 0.73 -10.86
N LEU A 53 -3.98 1.69 -10.05
CA LEU A 53 -4.49 1.48 -8.70
C LEU A 53 -6.01 1.26 -8.67
N SER A 54 -6.72 1.50 -9.77
CA SER A 54 -8.18 1.38 -9.86
C SER A 54 -8.73 -0.01 -9.49
N PRO A 55 -8.09 -1.13 -9.88
CA PRO A 55 -8.51 -2.48 -9.45
C PRO A 55 -8.40 -2.68 -7.93
N TYR A 56 -7.58 -1.88 -7.24
CA TYR A 56 -7.27 -2.01 -5.82
C TYR A 56 -8.02 -0.97 -5.01
N HIS A 57 -9.35 -1.07 -4.95
CA HIS A 57 -10.25 -0.10 -4.32
C HIS A 57 -9.81 0.33 -2.89
N ARG A 58 -9.29 -0.59 -2.08
CA ARG A 58 -8.78 -0.29 -0.73
C ARG A 58 -7.48 0.51 -0.75
N MET A 59 -6.50 0.13 -1.57
CA MET A 59 -5.27 0.91 -1.77
C MET A 59 -5.58 2.31 -2.29
N ARG A 60 -6.52 2.43 -3.24
CA ARG A 60 -6.96 3.73 -3.76
C ARG A 60 -7.50 4.63 -2.65
N LYS A 61 -8.24 4.09 -1.66
CA LYS A 61 -8.68 4.86 -0.48
C LYS A 61 -7.50 5.33 0.37
N LEU A 62 -6.45 4.52 0.53
CA LEU A 62 -5.26 4.89 1.31
C LEU A 62 -4.43 5.97 0.64
N VAL A 63 -4.20 5.84 -0.66
CA VAL A 63 -3.53 6.89 -1.44
C VAL A 63 -4.32 8.19 -1.38
N LYS A 64 -5.65 8.14 -1.47
CA LYS A 64 -6.53 9.31 -1.31
C LYS A 64 -6.43 9.96 0.06
N LYS A 65 -6.23 9.19 1.13
CA LYS A 65 -6.00 9.68 2.50
C LYS A 65 -4.60 10.30 2.70
N ARG A 66 -3.75 10.35 1.67
CA ARG A 66 -2.36 10.85 1.71
C ARG A 66 -1.47 10.13 2.74
N THR A 67 -1.81 8.89 3.09
CA THR A 67 -0.99 8.05 3.98
C THR A 67 0.08 7.29 3.20
N TYR A 68 0.81 7.98 2.32
CA TYR A 68 1.88 7.39 1.52
C TYR A 68 3.08 8.31 1.39
N LEU A 69 4.25 7.69 1.24
CA LEU A 69 5.51 8.33 0.94
C LEU A 69 5.89 8.03 -0.52
N ARG A 70 6.56 8.97 -1.16
CA ARG A 70 7.20 8.76 -2.47
C ARG A 70 8.70 8.68 -2.26
N TRP A 71 9.33 7.71 -2.89
CA TRP A 71 10.78 7.63 -2.89
C TRP A 71 11.38 8.83 -3.62
N PRO A 72 12.43 9.49 -3.06
CA PRO A 72 13.09 10.59 -3.75
C PRO A 72 13.73 10.07 -5.04
N LYS A 73 13.60 10.86 -6.12
CA LYS A 73 14.34 10.58 -7.35
C LYS A 73 15.80 10.99 -7.15
N PRO A 74 16.78 10.24 -7.68
CA PRO A 74 18.15 10.73 -7.79
C PRO A 74 18.13 12.07 -8.54
N GLY A 75 18.83 13.07 -7.99
CA GLY A 75 19.03 14.38 -8.60
C GLY A 75 20.03 14.35 -9.75
#